data_AF-A0A8T4VUH9-F1
#
_entry.id   AF-A0A8T4VUH9-F1
#
_cell.length_a   1.000
_cell.length_b   1.000
_cell.length_c   1.000
_cell.angle_alpha   90.00
_cell.angle_beta   90.00
_cell.angle_gamma   90.00
#
_symmetry.space_group_name_H-M   'P 1'
#
loop_
_entity.id
_entity.type
_entity.pdbx_description
1 polymer ?
#
loop_
_entity_poly.entity_id
_entity_poly.type
_entity_poly.pdbx_seq_one_letter_code
_entity_poly.pdbx_strand_id
1 'polypeptide(L)'
;ILGTGVRMFMVYRRWKKILKQKAIKNKHVFMFLSSGMAIEEPEKAVEKFLQPLVKKYDLNPDSLVSFPGVTPEKWAKYDDGPKNTMKPELAKTWAEEIAHQIQ
;
A
#
# COMPACT_ATOMS: atom_id res chain seq x y z
N ILE A 1 -2.13 8.37 -8.42
CA ILE A 1 -1.47 7.24 -7.73
C ILE A 1 -0.98 7.71 -6.35
N LEU A 2 -1.23 6.95 -5.29
CA LEU A 2 -0.81 7.22 -3.91
C LEU A 2 -0.09 6.00 -3.34
N GLY A 3 1.10 6.20 -2.77
CA GLY A 3 1.87 5.14 -2.11
C GLY A 3 2.14 5.44 -0.63
N THR A 4 2.11 4.42 0.23
CA THR A 4 2.54 4.55 1.63
C THR A 4 3.24 3.30 2.14
N GLY A 5 4.00 3.46 3.22
CA GLY A 5 4.41 2.37 4.09
C GLY A 5 3.66 2.33 5.42
N VAL A 6 4.03 1.35 6.24
CA VAL A 6 3.56 1.16 7.61
C VAL A 6 4.75 1.30 8.57
N ARG A 7 4.53 1.96 9.71
CA ARG A 7 5.47 2.00 10.83
C ARG A 7 4.72 1.64 12.10
N MET A 8 5.23 0.67 12.87
CA MET A 8 4.59 0.21 14.12
C MET A 8 3.09 -0.10 13.92
N PHE A 9 2.76 -0.92 12.92
CA PHE A 9 1.37 -1.29 12.58
C PHE A 9 0.44 -0.10 12.24
N MET A 10 0.99 1.08 11.94
CA MET A 10 0.21 2.24 11.52
C MET A 10 0.70 2.80 10.20
N VAL A 11 -0.24 3.14 9.32
CA VAL A 11 0.04 3.88 8.07
C VAL A 11 0.58 5.28 8.40
N TYR A 12 1.59 5.73 7.64
CA TYR A 12 2.24 7.03 7.86
C TYR A 12 1.25 8.19 7.95
N ARG A 13 1.47 9.07 8.94
CA ARG A 13 0.58 10.21 9.24
C ARG A 13 0.42 11.19 8.06
N ARG A 14 1.44 11.34 7.20
CA ARG A 14 1.37 12.23 6.03
C ARG A 14 0.28 11.81 5.04
N TRP A 15 0.04 10.51 4.91
CA TRP A 15 -1.02 10.01 4.03
C TRP A 15 -2.41 10.43 4.50
N LYS A 16 -2.65 10.42 5.82
CA LYS A 16 -3.91 10.89 6.41
C LYS A 16 -4.22 12.36 6.09
N LYS A 17 -3.21 13.21 5.84
CA LYS A 17 -3.43 14.61 5.44
C LYS A 17 -3.88 14.72 3.98
N ILE A 18 -3.32 13.88 3.11
CA ILE A 18 -3.68 13.85 1.68
C ILE A 18 -5.10 13.32 1.52
N LEU A 19 -5.43 12.17 2.12
CA LEU A 19 -6.74 11.52 1.99
C LEU A 19 -7.92 12.35 2.53
N LYS A 20 -7.67 13.36 3.38
CA LYS A 20 -8.70 14.30 3.87
C LYS A 20 -9.11 15.35 2.86
N GLN A 21 -8.34 15.54 1.79
CA GLN A 21 -8.61 16.59 0.80
C GLN A 21 -9.82 16.20 -0.06
N LYS A 22 -10.86 17.04 -0.05
CA LYS A 22 -12.08 16.83 -0.87
C LYS A 22 -11.77 16.64 -2.36
N ALA A 23 -10.67 17.22 -2.84
CA ALA A 23 -10.23 17.13 -4.24
C ALA A 23 -9.88 15.70 -4.71
N ILE A 24 -9.72 14.74 -3.80
CA ILE A 24 -9.36 13.35 -4.16
C ILE A 24 -10.61 12.48 -4.39
N LYS A 25 -11.75 12.86 -3.81
CA LYS A 25 -12.97 12.03 -3.81
C LYS A 25 -13.52 11.72 -5.21
N ASN A 26 -13.40 12.67 -6.13
CA ASN A 26 -13.94 12.56 -7.49
C ASN A 26 -12.83 12.29 -8.53
N LYS A 27 -11.71 11.68 -8.12
CA LYS A 27 -10.60 11.37 -9.01
C LYS A 27 -10.42 9.87 -9.13
N HIS A 28 -9.81 9.45 -10.22
CA HIS A 28 -9.24 8.12 -10.32
C HIS A 28 -8.05 7.99 -9.35
N VAL A 29 -8.18 7.07 -8.39
CA VAL A 29 -7.21 6.91 -7.31
C VAL A 29 -6.71 5.47 -7.28
N PHE A 30 -5.45 5.30 -7.64
CA PHE A 30 -4.72 4.06 -7.48
C PHE A 30 -3.89 4.13 -6.20
N MET A 31 -4.03 3.16 -5.31
CA MET A 31 -3.36 3.14 -4.01
C MET A 31 -2.51 1.90 -3.87
N PHE A 32 -1.28 2.07 -3.38
CA PHE A 32 -0.42 0.94 -3.02
C PHE A 32 0.19 1.08 -1.62
N LEU A 33 0.41 -0.08 -1.00
CA LEU A 33 1.20 -0.22 0.21
C LEU A 33 2.55 -0.85 -0.14
N SER A 34 3.64 -0.34 0.43
CA SER A 34 4.94 -1.04 0.43
C SER A 34 5.50 -1.04 1.85
N SER A 35 5.67 -2.23 2.42
CA SER A 35 6.13 -2.37 3.79
C SER A 35 6.84 -3.68 4.02
N GLY A 36 8.04 -3.63 4.59
CA GLY A 36 8.71 -4.82 5.12
C GLY A 36 8.03 -5.39 6.36
N MET A 37 7.20 -4.58 7.03
CA MET A 37 6.39 -4.99 8.18
C MET A 37 4.99 -5.48 7.78
N ALA A 38 4.62 -5.41 6.49
CA ALA A 38 3.48 -6.15 5.96
C ALA A 38 3.91 -7.61 5.76
N ILE A 39 4.15 -8.27 6.90
CA ILE A 39 4.80 -9.59 7.01
C ILE A 39 3.83 -10.71 6.63
N GLU A 40 2.54 -10.39 6.49
CA GLU A 40 1.50 -11.33 6.11
C GLU A 40 0.94 -10.88 4.78
N GLU A 41 0.89 -11.81 3.82
CA GLU A 41 0.22 -11.79 2.52
C GLU A 41 -0.29 -10.42 2.01
N PRO A 42 0.10 -9.97 0.80
CA PRO A 42 -0.35 -8.71 0.21
C PRO A 42 -1.82 -8.36 0.42
N GLU A 43 -2.72 -9.33 0.28
CA GLU A 43 -4.17 -9.17 0.49
C GLU A 43 -4.52 -8.79 1.93
N LYS A 44 -3.99 -9.51 2.93
CA LYS A 44 -4.15 -9.20 4.36
C LYS A 44 -3.64 -7.80 4.69
N ALA A 45 -2.56 -7.37 4.04
CA ALA A 45 -2.02 -6.02 4.24
C ALA A 45 -2.94 -4.93 3.67
N VAL A 46 -3.58 -5.16 2.51
CA VAL A 46 -4.60 -4.26 1.95
C VAL A 46 -5.78 -4.15 2.91
N GLU A 47 -6.31 -5.28 3.37
CA GLU A 47 -7.44 -5.32 4.31
C GLU A 47 -7.14 -4.64 5.64
N LYS A 48 -5.94 -4.86 6.19
CA LYS A 48 -5.54 -4.33 7.50
C LYS A 48 -5.20 -2.85 7.47
N PHE A 49 -4.61 -2.34 6.39
CA PHE A 49 -4.04 -1.00 6.36
C PHE A 49 -4.69 -0.04 5.37
N LEU A 50 -5.08 -0.49 4.18
CA LEU A 50 -5.64 0.37 3.14
C LEU A 50 -7.16 0.49 3.27
N GLN A 51 -7.87 -0.63 3.41
CA GLN A 51 -9.34 -0.67 3.50
C GLN A 51 -9.91 0.25 4.61
N PRO A 52 -9.33 0.31 5.83
CA PRO A 52 -9.85 1.22 6.86
C PRO A 52 -9.71 2.70 6.48
N LEU A 53 -8.71 3.06 5.68
CA LEU A 53 -8.53 4.43 5.21
C LEU A 53 -9.52 4.79 4.11
N VAL A 54 -9.76 3.86 3.19
CA VAL A 54 -10.76 4.00 2.12
C VAL A 54 -12.13 4.24 2.73
N LYS A 55 -12.55 3.39 3.67
CA LYS A 55 -13.83 3.53 4.40
C LYS A 55 -13.89 4.83 5.22
N LYS A 56 -12.82 5.16 5.94
CA LYS A 56 -12.79 6.36 6.80
C LYS A 56 -12.92 7.67 6.04
N TYR A 57 -12.36 7.74 4.83
CA TYR A 57 -12.34 8.96 4.02
C TYR A 57 -13.31 8.92 2.84
N ASP A 58 -14.16 7.90 2.76
CA ASP A 58 -15.18 7.74 1.72
C ASP A 58 -14.58 7.88 0.31
N LEU A 59 -13.53 7.10 0.07
CA LEU A 59 -12.79 7.06 -1.20
C LEU A 59 -13.25 5.89 -2.06
N ASN A 60 -13.21 6.05 -3.38
CA ASN A 60 -13.46 4.99 -4.35
C ASN A 60 -12.20 4.77 -5.20
N PRO A 61 -11.16 4.10 -4.67
CA PRO A 61 -9.96 3.82 -5.44
C PRO A 61 -10.25 2.77 -6.53
N ASP A 62 -9.72 2.99 -7.73
CA ASP A 62 -9.82 2.05 -8.85
C ASP A 62 -8.98 0.78 -8.60
N SER A 63 -7.93 0.90 -7.78
CA SER A 63 -7.08 -0.23 -7.41
C SER A 63 -6.45 -0.05 -6.02
N LEU A 64 -6.35 -1.16 -5.29
CA LEU A 64 -5.70 -1.29 -3.98
C LEU A 64 -4.76 -2.48 -4.00
N VAL A 65 -3.46 -2.23 -3.89
CA VAL A 65 -2.45 -3.29 -3.91
C VAL A 65 -1.45 -3.15 -2.76
N SER A 66 -0.80 -4.25 -2.40
CA SER A 66 0.32 -4.24 -1.46
C SER A 66 1.49 -4.97 -2.09
N PHE A 67 2.66 -4.36 -2.01
CA PHE A 67 3.91 -4.95 -2.46
C PHE A 67 4.75 -5.35 -1.25
N PRO A 68 5.34 -6.56 -1.27
CA PRO A 68 6.29 -6.94 -0.24
C PRO A 68 7.45 -5.95 -0.21
N GLY A 69 7.76 -5.44 0.98
CA GLY A 69 8.91 -4.55 1.21
C GLY A 69 10.02 -5.25 1.97
N VAL A 70 11.15 -4.56 2.12
CA VAL A 70 12.26 -5.03 2.95
C VAL A 70 12.06 -4.55 4.38
N THR A 71 12.13 -5.46 5.36
CA THR A 71 12.20 -5.06 6.78
C THR A 71 13.58 -4.41 6.99
N PRO A 72 13.67 -3.18 7.53
CA PRO A 72 14.97 -2.60 7.81
C PRO A 72 15.75 -3.48 8.80
N GLU A 73 17.04 -3.71 8.55
CA GLU A 73 17.89 -4.67 9.28
C GLU A 73 17.82 -4.54 10.81
N LYS A 74 17.70 -3.31 11.33
CA LYS A 74 17.54 -3.02 12.77
C LYS A 74 16.29 -3.64 13.42
N TRP A 75 15.34 -4.10 12.61
CA TRP A 75 14.05 -4.67 13.03
C TRP A 75 13.85 -6.10 12.52
N ALA A 76 14.78 -6.63 11.73
CA ALA A 76 14.81 -8.04 11.36
C ALA A 76 15.25 -8.83 12.59
N LYS A 77 14.29 -9.25 13.43
CA LYS A 77 14.59 -10.22 14.48
C LYS A 77 14.86 -11.57 13.79
N TYR A 78 15.87 -12.28 14.28
CA TYR A 78 16.48 -13.50 13.73
C TYR A 78 15.53 -14.69 13.42
N ASP A 79 14.23 -14.58 13.70
CA ASP A 79 13.23 -15.66 13.58
C ASP A 79 12.16 -15.42 12.49
N ASP A 80 12.27 -14.34 11.73
CA ASP A 80 11.36 -14.15 10.61
C ASP A 80 11.79 -15.05 9.45
N GLY A 81 11.10 -16.18 9.29
CA GLY A 81 11.22 -17.09 8.13
C GLY A 81 11.15 -16.36 6.78
N PRO A 82 11.40 -17.04 5.64
CA PRO A 82 11.65 -16.40 4.36
C PRO A 82 10.53 -15.42 3.97
N LYS A 83 10.75 -14.14 4.27
CA LYS A 83 9.85 -13.07 3.89
C LYS A 83 9.91 -12.98 2.38
N ASN A 84 8.74 -12.87 1.75
CA ASN A 84 8.68 -12.55 0.32
C ASN A 84 9.58 -11.34 0.08
N THR A 85 10.68 -11.58 -0.65
CA THR A 85 11.58 -10.52 -1.08
C THR A 85 10.81 -9.55 -1.96
N MET A 86 11.26 -8.30 -2.00
CA MET A 86 10.68 -7.30 -2.89
C MET A 86 10.64 -7.87 -4.32
N LYS A 87 9.46 -7.84 -4.95
CA LYS A 87 9.24 -8.29 -6.33
C LYS A 87 8.90 -7.08 -7.20
N PRO A 88 9.89 -6.40 -7.79
CA PRO A 88 9.67 -5.22 -8.63
C PRO A 88 8.67 -5.47 -9.77
N GLU A 89 8.64 -6.70 -10.30
CA GLU A 89 7.75 -7.04 -11.41
C GLU A 89 6.27 -6.92 -11.07
N LEU A 90 5.87 -7.15 -9.81
CA LEU A 90 4.48 -6.93 -9.39
C LEU A 90 4.11 -5.44 -9.49
N ALA A 91 5.02 -4.55 -9.12
CA ALA A 91 4.80 -3.11 -9.24
C ALA A 91 4.79 -2.67 -10.71
N LYS A 92 5.60 -3.30 -11.56
CA LYS A 92 5.64 -3.05 -12.99
C LYS A 92 4.34 -3.47 -13.67
N THR A 93 3.87 -4.70 -13.45
CA THR A 93 2.61 -5.21 -14.00
C THR A 93 1.45 -4.32 -13.57
N TRP A 94 1.39 -3.94 -12.29
CA TRP A 94 0.36 -3.02 -11.81
C TRP A 94 0.42 -1.64 -12.49
N ALA A 95 1.62 -1.09 -12.72
CA ALA A 95 1.77 0.17 -13.44
C ALA A 95 1.31 0.07 -14.91
N GLU A 96 1.57 -1.06 -15.56
CA GLU A 96 1.06 -1.35 -16.91
C GLU A 96 -0.46 -1.43 -16.92
N GLU A 97 -1.09 -2.12 -15.95
CA GLU A 97 -2.56 -2.16 -15.81
C GLU A 97 -3.17 -0.78 -15.65
N ILE A 98 -2.57 0.08 -14.81
CA ILE A 98 -3.01 1.47 -14.64
C ILE A 98 -2.94 2.23 -15.96
N ALA A 99 -1.86 2.08 -16.72
CA ALA A 99 -1.68 2.79 -17.99
C ALA A 99 -2.79 2.43 -18.99
N HIS A 100 -3.23 1.17 -19.03
CA HIS A 100 -4.33 0.72 -19.89
C HIS A 100 -5.70 1.23 -19.44
N GLN A 101 -5.89 1.51 -18.13
CA GLN A 101 -7.18 1.98 -17.60
C GLN A 101 -7.40 3.48 -17.73
N ILE A 102 -6.32 4.26 -17.90
CA ILE A 102 -6.37 5.73 -17.98
C ILE A 102 -6.36 6.23 -19.43
N GLN A 103 -5.98 5.38 -20.40
CA GLN A 103 -6.06 5.66 -21.84
C GLN A 103 -7.51 5.73 -22.33
#